data_AF-A0A0N4TRS2-F1
#
_entry.id   AF-A0A0N4TRS2-F1
#
_cell.length_a   1.000
_cell.length_b   1.000
_cell.length_c   1.000
_cell.angle_alpha   90.00
_cell.angle_beta   90.00
_cell.angle_gamma   90.00
#
_symmetry.space_group_name_H-M   'P 1'
#
loop_
_entity.id
_entity.type
_entity.pdbx_description
1 polymer ?
#
loop_
_entity_poly.entity_id
_entity_poly.type
_entity_poly.pdbx_seq_one_letter_code
_entity_poly.pdbx_strand_id
1 'polypeptide(L)'
;MKTVTLRYMLLLCTIFATSSTLENRNEHNSNDSLKLFISKVDSCIAKIRTIAGINANFRSKIDRLAQIAQYDAIDELLRNKVNLNAFDFDQISKISELNYEEITAMTEFLNEEIESIKIIQLVALNMTKDERKFVNRMENINNLASLRDFYLNKYNSLPHNQYEMLRRSHNKVWNKFVNSNLKANIAYFLNALTPNDNNQLRAYGMLSEEDKLVAFINEIAVTNFTSIDKREVEHYLKGLFMSLKLEQHTVIE
;
A
#
# COMPACT_ATOMS: atom_id res chain seq x y z
N MET A 1 11.04 13.14 -18.08
CA MET A 1 10.80 11.85 -17.38
C MET A 1 9.80 12.01 -16.21
N LYS A 2 8.57 12.50 -16.42
CA LYS A 2 7.62 12.79 -15.30
C LYS A 2 6.17 12.29 -15.51
N THR A 3 5.92 11.44 -16.51
CA THR A 3 4.59 10.91 -16.85
C THR A 3 4.40 9.43 -16.50
N VAL A 4 5.42 8.77 -15.95
CA VAL A 4 5.43 7.33 -15.69
C VAL A 4 4.59 7.02 -14.44
N THR A 5 4.74 7.76 -13.34
CA THR A 5 4.12 7.44 -12.06
C THR A 5 2.58 7.49 -12.07
N LEU A 6 1.97 8.42 -12.82
CA LEU A 6 0.50 8.53 -12.94
C LEU A 6 -0.10 7.52 -13.92
N ARG A 7 0.66 7.13 -14.97
CA ARG A 7 0.25 6.05 -15.90
C ARG A 7 0.25 4.67 -15.23
N TYR A 8 1.09 4.46 -14.21
CA TYR A 8 1.18 3.18 -13.50
C TYR A 8 0.02 2.93 -12.51
N MET A 9 -0.51 3.97 -11.85
CA MET A 9 -1.75 3.88 -11.05
C MET A 9 -2.96 3.43 -11.90
N LEU A 10 -3.05 3.91 -13.15
CA LEU A 10 -4.12 3.53 -14.08
C LEU A 10 -3.93 2.12 -14.66
N LEU A 11 -2.69 1.64 -14.85
CA LEU A 11 -2.42 0.33 -15.44
C LEU A 11 -2.78 -0.84 -14.50
N LEU A 12 -2.57 -0.68 -13.19
CA LEU A 12 -2.92 -1.67 -12.17
C LEU A 12 -4.44 -1.82 -11.97
N CYS A 13 -5.20 -0.73 -12.14
CA CYS A 13 -6.66 -0.79 -12.19
C CYS A 13 -7.17 -1.58 -13.40
N THR A 14 -6.52 -1.47 -14.56
CA THR A 14 -7.00 -2.11 -15.80
C THR A 14 -6.75 -3.63 -15.91
N ILE A 15 -5.69 -4.17 -15.28
CA ILE A 15 -5.34 -5.60 -15.45
C ILE A 15 -6.28 -6.54 -14.67
N PHE A 16 -6.94 -6.05 -13.61
CA PHE A 16 -7.97 -6.79 -12.87
C PHE A 16 -9.41 -6.27 -13.07
N ALA A 17 -9.61 -5.12 -13.73
CA ALA A 17 -10.94 -4.59 -14.04
C ALA A 17 -11.69 -5.39 -15.12
N THR A 18 -11.04 -6.26 -15.89
CA THR A 18 -11.71 -7.06 -16.92
C THR A 18 -12.44 -8.31 -16.41
N SER A 19 -12.55 -8.54 -15.10
CA SER A 19 -13.30 -9.69 -14.57
C SER A 19 -14.14 -9.47 -13.31
N SER A 20 -14.44 -8.21 -12.95
CA SER A 20 -15.32 -7.90 -11.80
C SER A 20 -16.59 -7.11 -12.19
N THR A 21 -17.31 -7.54 -13.23
CA THR A 21 -18.77 -7.40 -13.22
C THR A 21 -19.36 -8.55 -12.41
N LEU A 22 -19.12 -8.54 -11.10
CA LEU A 22 -19.97 -9.25 -10.16
C LEU A 22 -20.66 -8.17 -9.35
N GLU A 23 -21.90 -7.91 -9.75
CA GLU A 23 -22.85 -7.11 -9.02
C GLU A 23 -22.76 -7.48 -7.54
N ASN A 24 -22.43 -6.50 -6.71
CA ASN A 24 -22.49 -6.58 -5.27
C ASN A 24 -23.98 -6.57 -4.88
N ARG A 25 -24.67 -7.70 -5.08
CA ARG A 25 -26.05 -7.88 -4.62
C ARG A 25 -26.04 -8.55 -3.26
N ASN A 26 -26.49 -7.75 -2.30
CA ASN A 26 -27.06 -8.10 -1.00
C ASN A 26 -26.09 -8.48 0.11
N GLU A 27 -25.84 -7.52 1.00
CA GLU A 27 -25.70 -7.76 2.44
C GLU A 27 -26.15 -6.51 3.22
N HIS A 28 -27.42 -6.13 3.04
CA HIS A 28 -28.14 -5.30 4.01
C HIS A 28 -28.60 -6.19 5.17
N ASN A 29 -27.69 -6.42 6.12
CA ASN A 29 -27.93 -6.68 7.55
C ASN A 29 -26.60 -6.98 8.26
N SER A 30 -25.71 -5.99 8.28
CA SER A 30 -24.44 -6.10 8.98
C SER A 30 -24.63 -5.75 10.47
N ASN A 31 -24.34 -6.73 11.34
CA ASN A 31 -24.27 -6.61 12.79
C ASN A 31 -23.24 -5.54 13.17
N ASP A 32 -23.51 -4.68 14.17
CA ASP A 32 -22.65 -3.51 14.47
C ASP A 32 -21.18 -3.85 14.76
N SER A 33 -20.93 -5.06 15.27
CA SER A 33 -19.59 -5.63 15.46
C SER A 33 -18.81 -5.82 14.14
N LEU A 34 -19.47 -6.28 13.06
CA LEU A 34 -18.84 -6.46 11.76
C LEU A 34 -18.49 -5.12 11.11
N LYS A 35 -19.38 -4.12 11.24
CA LYS A 35 -19.09 -2.76 10.75
C LYS A 35 -17.88 -2.17 11.46
N LEU A 36 -17.81 -2.34 12.78
CA LEU A 36 -16.69 -1.86 13.59
C LEU A 36 -15.38 -2.55 13.19
N PHE A 37 -15.41 -3.87 13.00
CA PHE A 37 -14.26 -4.64 12.50
C PHE A 37 -13.77 -4.12 11.15
N ILE A 38 -14.66 -4.00 10.16
CA ILE A 38 -14.34 -3.50 8.82
C ILE A 38 -13.73 -2.10 8.89
N SER A 39 -14.32 -1.21 9.71
CA SER A 39 -13.82 0.15 9.91
C SER A 39 -12.40 0.19 10.48
N LYS A 40 -12.05 -0.74 11.37
CA LYS A 40 -10.70 -0.85 11.94
C LYS A 40 -9.68 -1.34 10.91
N VAL A 41 -10.06 -2.33 10.10
CA VAL A 41 -9.23 -2.80 8.97
C VAL A 41 -9.01 -1.67 7.96
N ASP A 42 -10.06 -0.92 7.61
CA ASP A 42 -9.96 0.22 6.69
C ASP A 42 -9.05 1.33 7.22
N SER A 43 -9.18 1.67 8.51
CA SER A 43 -8.31 2.66 9.15
C SER A 43 -6.84 2.22 9.15
N CYS A 44 -6.58 0.94 9.49
CA CYS A 44 -5.24 0.36 9.47
C CYS A 44 -4.62 0.45 8.08
N ILE A 45 -5.34 0.00 7.04
CA ILE A 45 -4.84 0.00 5.68
C ILE A 45 -4.67 1.43 5.15
N ALA A 46 -5.53 2.37 5.53
CA ALA A 46 -5.37 3.78 5.17
C ALA A 46 -4.06 4.38 5.70
N LYS A 47 -3.66 4.01 6.93
CA LYS A 47 -2.37 4.39 7.50
C LYS A 47 -1.21 3.72 6.75
N ILE A 48 -1.31 2.44 6.41
CA ILE A 48 -0.27 1.74 5.61
C ILE A 48 -0.14 2.37 4.21
N ARG A 49 -1.26 2.71 3.55
CA ARG A 49 -1.26 3.41 2.25
C ARG A 49 -0.62 4.79 2.35
N THR A 50 -0.85 5.49 3.45
CA THR A 50 -0.20 6.78 3.74
C THR A 50 1.32 6.60 3.82
N ILE A 51 1.80 5.56 4.50
CA ILE A 51 3.22 5.21 4.55
C ILE A 51 3.78 4.90 3.16
N ALA A 52 3.05 4.16 2.32
CA ALA A 52 3.44 3.91 0.93
C ALA A 52 3.54 5.19 0.08
N GLY A 53 2.83 6.25 0.44
CA GLY A 53 2.98 7.56 -0.20
C GLY A 53 4.34 8.20 0.05
N ILE A 54 4.88 8.04 1.26
CA ILE A 54 6.07 8.78 1.73
C ILE A 54 7.35 7.95 1.79
N ASN A 55 7.25 6.63 1.93
CA ASN A 55 8.41 5.74 1.99
C ASN A 55 8.67 5.11 0.62
N ALA A 56 9.63 5.65 -0.12
CA ALA A 56 9.97 5.20 -1.48
C ALA A 56 10.38 3.72 -1.54
N ASN A 57 11.09 3.22 -0.53
CA ASN A 57 11.52 1.82 -0.45
C ASN A 57 10.34 0.87 -0.21
N PHE A 58 9.41 1.25 0.66
CA PHE A 58 8.19 0.48 0.89
C PHE A 58 7.30 0.48 -0.36
N ARG A 59 7.15 1.64 -1.01
CA ARG A 59 6.40 1.79 -2.27
C ARG A 59 6.99 0.93 -3.39
N SER A 60 8.29 1.03 -3.63
CA SER A 60 8.94 0.24 -4.68
C SER A 60 8.83 -1.26 -4.42
N LYS A 61 8.93 -1.67 -3.15
CA LYS A 61 8.77 -3.08 -2.75
C LYS A 61 7.34 -3.57 -2.99
N ILE A 62 6.31 -2.87 -2.51
CA ILE A 62 4.92 -3.30 -2.70
C ILE A 62 4.53 -3.29 -4.19
N ASP A 63 4.98 -2.29 -4.95
CA ASP A 63 4.74 -2.20 -6.40
C ASP A 63 5.42 -3.35 -7.16
N ARG A 64 6.66 -3.69 -6.81
CA ARG A 64 7.38 -4.83 -7.40
C ARG A 64 6.63 -6.13 -7.12
N LEU A 65 6.26 -6.37 -5.87
CA LEU A 65 5.58 -7.60 -5.46
C LEU A 65 4.21 -7.76 -6.14
N ALA A 66 3.45 -6.67 -6.26
CA ALA A 66 2.18 -6.65 -6.99
C ALA A 66 2.36 -6.95 -8.48
N GLN A 67 3.43 -6.44 -9.11
CA GLN A 67 3.72 -6.71 -10.52
C GLN A 67 4.05 -8.18 -10.78
N ILE A 68 4.81 -8.83 -9.89
CA ILE A 68 5.21 -10.24 -10.06
C ILE A 68 4.23 -11.24 -9.46
N ALA A 69 3.11 -10.77 -8.89
CA ALA A 69 2.06 -11.60 -8.29
C ALA A 69 2.54 -12.50 -7.12
N GLN A 70 3.57 -12.11 -6.37
CA GLN A 70 4.01 -12.83 -5.17
C GLN A 70 3.17 -12.44 -3.96
N TYR A 71 2.04 -13.12 -3.75
CA TYR A 71 1.06 -12.69 -2.73
C TYR A 71 1.47 -13.00 -1.29
N ASP A 72 2.24 -14.06 -1.08
CA ASP A 72 2.86 -14.39 0.21
C ASP A 72 3.78 -13.28 0.69
N ALA A 73 4.61 -12.74 -0.21
CA ALA A 73 5.48 -11.62 0.10
C ALA A 73 4.70 -10.32 0.36
N ILE A 74 3.53 -10.12 -0.25
CA ILE A 74 2.65 -8.97 0.05
C ILE A 74 2.05 -9.12 1.45
N ASP A 75 1.50 -10.29 1.79
CA ASP A 75 0.97 -10.58 3.12
C ASP A 75 2.06 -10.40 4.20
N GLU A 76 3.25 -10.96 3.98
CA GLU A 76 4.38 -10.80 4.89
C GLU A 76 4.79 -9.33 5.03
N LEU A 77 4.85 -8.57 3.93
CA LEU A 77 5.16 -7.15 3.95
C LEU A 77 4.13 -6.34 4.77
N LEU A 78 2.84 -6.66 4.63
CA LEU A 78 1.77 -6.02 5.40
C LEU A 78 1.86 -6.39 6.88
N ARG A 79 2.04 -7.67 7.22
CA ARG A 79 2.22 -8.14 8.61
C ARG A 79 3.44 -7.52 9.28
N ASN A 80 4.57 -7.48 8.59
CA ASN A 80 5.78 -6.83 9.08
C ASN A 80 5.53 -5.34 9.36
N LYS A 81 4.76 -4.65 8.51
CA LYS A 81 4.42 -3.25 8.75
C LYS A 81 3.45 -3.06 9.92
N VAL A 82 2.47 -3.95 10.07
CA VAL A 82 1.55 -3.99 11.22
C VAL A 82 2.33 -4.21 12.53
N ASN A 83 3.28 -5.15 12.53
CA ASN A 83 4.06 -5.52 13.70
C ASN A 83 5.14 -4.50 14.06
N LEU A 84 5.90 -3.97 13.08
CA LEU A 84 6.94 -2.96 13.35
C LEU A 84 6.36 -1.68 13.97
N ASN A 85 5.14 -1.30 13.58
CA ASN A 85 4.44 -0.16 14.17
C ASN A 85 3.90 -0.44 15.58
N ALA A 86 3.92 -1.69 16.05
CA ALA A 86 3.46 -2.08 17.40
C ALA A 86 4.60 -2.05 18.45
N PHE A 87 5.87 -2.06 18.02
CA PHE A 87 7.03 -2.19 18.91
C PHE A 87 7.87 -0.91 19.08
N ASP A 88 7.59 0.15 18.31
CA ASP A 88 8.33 1.42 18.39
C ASP A 88 7.57 2.44 19.25
N PHE A 89 7.87 2.46 20.56
CA PHE A 89 7.15 3.19 21.62
C PHE A 89 7.84 4.50 22.04
N ASP A 90 8.57 5.19 21.14
CA ASP A 90 9.24 6.44 21.49
C ASP A 90 8.37 7.70 21.24
N GLN A 91 8.38 8.62 22.19
CA GLN A 91 7.31 9.61 22.45
C GLN A 91 7.12 10.73 21.39
N ILE A 92 7.82 10.68 20.26
CA ILE A 92 7.71 11.64 19.15
C ILE A 92 7.00 11.01 17.91
N SER A 93 6.75 9.69 17.91
CA SER A 93 6.20 8.87 16.81
C SER A 93 4.65 8.86 16.66
N LYS A 94 3.93 9.66 17.44
CA LYS A 94 2.44 9.59 17.57
C LYS A 94 1.60 9.92 16.31
N ILE A 95 2.21 10.33 15.19
CA ILE A 95 1.48 10.74 13.98
C ILE A 95 1.11 9.54 13.07
N SER A 96 1.79 8.40 13.21
CA SER A 96 1.60 7.21 12.34
C SER A 96 1.24 5.90 13.04
N GLU A 97 1.00 5.91 14.35
CA GLU A 97 0.79 4.66 15.10
C GLU A 97 -0.54 3.98 14.75
N LEU A 98 -0.47 2.69 14.46
CA LEU A 98 -1.62 1.78 14.44
C LEU A 98 -2.03 1.56 15.89
N ASN A 99 -3.31 1.70 16.23
CA ASN A 99 -3.76 1.37 17.57
C ASN A 99 -3.94 -0.16 17.71
N TYR A 100 -3.98 -0.65 18.95
CA TYR A 100 -4.09 -2.09 19.23
C TYR A 100 -5.31 -2.73 18.55
N GLU A 101 -6.44 -2.03 18.47
CA GLU A 101 -7.65 -2.56 17.86
C GLU A 101 -7.54 -2.69 16.33
N GLU A 102 -6.85 -1.75 15.68
CA GLU A 102 -6.51 -1.78 14.26
C GLU A 102 -5.51 -2.90 13.95
N ILE A 103 -4.51 -3.09 14.81
CA ILE A 103 -3.53 -4.18 14.69
C ILE A 103 -4.23 -5.53 14.80
N THR A 104 -5.07 -5.72 15.82
CA THR A 104 -5.81 -6.96 16.03
C THR A 104 -6.76 -7.24 14.88
N ALA A 105 -7.58 -6.26 14.48
CA ALA A 105 -8.52 -6.43 13.37
C ALA A 105 -7.81 -6.74 12.04
N MET A 106 -6.69 -6.07 11.76
CA MET A 106 -5.90 -6.34 10.55
C MET A 106 -5.23 -7.71 10.61
N THR A 107 -4.75 -8.12 11.77
CA THR A 107 -4.15 -9.45 11.97
C THR A 107 -5.19 -10.55 11.76
N GLU A 108 -6.40 -10.39 12.31
CA GLU A 108 -7.52 -11.30 12.09
C GLU A 108 -7.92 -11.35 10.61
N PHE A 109 -8.05 -10.19 9.96
CA PHE A 109 -8.35 -10.08 8.53
C PHE A 109 -7.33 -10.84 7.66
N LEU A 110 -6.03 -10.71 7.96
CA LEU A 110 -5.00 -11.44 7.23
C LEU A 110 -4.95 -12.93 7.61
N ASN A 111 -5.29 -13.29 8.86
CA ASN A 111 -5.31 -14.69 9.32
C ASN A 111 -6.40 -15.51 8.63
N GLU A 112 -7.52 -14.90 8.22
CA GLU A 112 -8.54 -15.55 7.39
C GLU A 112 -7.96 -16.08 6.07
N GLU A 113 -6.86 -15.49 5.59
CA GLU A 113 -6.22 -15.80 4.32
C GLU A 113 -5.04 -16.77 4.44
N ILE A 114 -4.74 -17.29 5.65
CA ILE A 114 -3.52 -18.05 5.93
C ILE A 114 -3.39 -19.34 5.11
N GLU A 115 -4.50 -20.00 4.81
CA GLU A 115 -4.48 -21.21 3.96
C GLU A 115 -4.05 -20.90 2.53
N SER A 116 -4.44 -19.74 2.00
CA SER A 116 -3.97 -19.26 0.70
C SER A 116 -2.46 -18.97 0.73
N ILE A 117 -1.97 -18.36 1.81
CA ILE A 117 -0.53 -18.10 1.98
C ILE A 117 0.27 -19.42 2.02
N LYS A 118 -0.22 -20.43 2.74
CA LYS A 118 0.41 -21.76 2.78
C LYS A 118 0.52 -22.40 1.41
N ILE A 119 -0.49 -22.26 0.54
CA ILE A 119 -0.44 -22.77 -0.83
C ILE A 119 0.69 -22.11 -1.62
N ILE A 120 0.87 -20.80 -1.51
CA ILE A 120 1.96 -20.08 -2.23
C ILE A 120 3.34 -20.48 -1.68
N GLN A 121 3.47 -20.59 -0.36
CA GLN A 121 4.70 -21.08 0.26
C GLN A 121 5.05 -22.48 -0.23
N LEU A 122 4.06 -23.37 -0.39
CA LEU A 122 4.28 -24.70 -0.98
C LEU A 122 4.72 -24.62 -2.44
N VAL A 123 4.18 -23.68 -3.25
CA VAL A 123 4.67 -23.44 -4.61
C VAL A 123 6.15 -23.06 -4.61
N ALA A 124 6.57 -22.20 -3.68
CA ALA A 124 7.98 -21.80 -3.55
C ALA A 124 8.88 -22.95 -3.07
N LEU A 125 8.43 -23.73 -2.09
CA LEU A 125 9.17 -24.87 -1.56
C LEU A 125 9.34 -25.99 -2.60
N ASN A 126 8.33 -26.19 -3.45
CA ASN A 126 8.33 -27.25 -4.47
C ASN A 126 8.99 -26.84 -5.80
N MET A 127 9.63 -25.67 -5.87
CA MET A 127 10.37 -25.28 -7.06
C MET A 127 11.56 -26.21 -7.31
N THR A 128 11.69 -26.66 -8.56
CA THR A 128 12.86 -27.43 -8.99
C THR A 128 14.14 -26.58 -8.91
N LYS A 129 15.30 -27.24 -8.99
CA LYS A 129 16.60 -26.54 -8.99
C LYS A 129 16.71 -25.57 -10.17
N ASP A 130 16.19 -25.92 -11.33
CA ASP A 130 16.28 -25.09 -12.53
C ASP A 130 15.29 -23.93 -12.50
N GLU A 131 14.11 -24.14 -11.92
CA GLU A 131 13.14 -23.06 -11.65
C GLU A 131 13.71 -22.04 -10.67
N ARG A 132 14.36 -22.49 -9.59
CA ARG A 132 15.05 -21.59 -8.65
C ARG A 132 16.17 -20.80 -9.32
N LYS A 133 16.98 -21.44 -10.18
CA LYS A 133 17.99 -20.73 -10.97
C LYS A 133 17.37 -19.69 -11.90
N PHE A 134 16.24 -20.03 -12.53
CA PHE A 134 15.49 -19.12 -13.39
C PHE A 134 15.01 -17.89 -12.60
N VAL A 135 14.34 -18.10 -11.46
CA VAL A 135 13.86 -17.02 -10.59
C VAL A 135 15.02 -16.12 -10.16
N ASN A 136 16.09 -16.70 -9.60
CA ASN A 136 17.27 -15.94 -9.16
C ASN A 136 17.89 -15.11 -10.30
N ARG A 137 17.97 -15.68 -11.51
CA ARG A 137 18.48 -14.96 -12.68
C ARG A 137 17.58 -13.79 -13.05
N MET A 138 16.26 -14.00 -13.11
CA MET A 138 15.30 -12.96 -13.47
C MET A 138 15.25 -11.86 -12.41
N GLU A 139 15.37 -12.20 -11.13
CA GLU A 139 15.49 -11.22 -10.04
C GLU A 139 16.75 -10.36 -10.18
N ASN A 140 17.90 -10.97 -10.45
CA ASN A 140 19.17 -10.26 -10.60
C ASN A 140 19.17 -9.24 -11.75
N ILE A 141 18.44 -9.53 -12.84
CA ILE A 141 18.31 -8.62 -13.98
C ILE A 141 17.03 -7.76 -13.91
N ASN A 142 16.30 -7.82 -12.79
CA ASN A 142 15.03 -7.11 -12.56
C ASN A 142 13.98 -7.32 -13.68
N ASN A 143 13.90 -8.53 -14.25
CA ASN A 143 12.92 -8.86 -15.29
C ASN A 143 11.58 -9.26 -14.66
N LEU A 144 10.79 -8.25 -14.29
CA LEU A 144 9.50 -8.42 -13.62
C LEU A 144 8.46 -9.14 -14.48
N ALA A 145 8.49 -8.97 -15.81
CA ALA A 145 7.56 -9.63 -16.72
C ALA A 145 7.75 -11.16 -16.69
N SER A 146 8.99 -11.62 -16.85
CA SER A 146 9.31 -13.04 -16.77
C SER A 146 9.02 -13.67 -15.40
N LEU A 147 9.25 -12.92 -14.32
CA LEU A 147 8.88 -13.37 -12.97
C LEU A 147 7.36 -13.51 -12.83
N ARG A 148 6.59 -12.52 -13.31
CA ARG A 148 5.13 -12.55 -13.31
C ARG A 148 4.63 -13.77 -14.07
N ASP A 149 5.10 -14.00 -15.30
CA ASP A 149 4.67 -15.12 -16.12
C ASP A 149 4.99 -16.46 -15.45
N PHE A 150 6.16 -16.58 -14.82
CA PHE A 150 6.53 -17.77 -14.06
C PHE A 150 5.57 -18.03 -12.90
N TYR A 151 5.32 -17.06 -12.03
CA TYR A 151 4.43 -17.23 -10.88
C TYR A 151 2.98 -17.49 -11.30
N LEU A 152 2.46 -16.76 -12.27
CA LEU A 152 1.11 -16.99 -12.79
C LEU A 152 0.96 -18.40 -13.38
N ASN A 153 1.96 -18.89 -14.13
CA ASN A 153 1.95 -20.25 -14.65
C ASN A 153 1.98 -21.30 -13.53
N LYS A 154 2.75 -21.06 -12.47
CA LYS A 154 2.75 -21.92 -11.28
C LYS A 154 1.38 -21.97 -10.61
N TYR A 155 0.72 -20.83 -10.44
CA TYR A 155 -0.61 -20.77 -9.83
C TYR A 155 -1.67 -21.41 -10.71
N ASN A 156 -1.64 -21.17 -12.02
CA ASN A 156 -2.56 -21.77 -12.99
C ASN A 156 -2.43 -23.31 -13.08
N SER A 157 -1.29 -23.86 -12.65
CA SER A 157 -1.04 -25.31 -12.63
C SER A 157 -1.52 -25.99 -11.34
N LEU A 158 -2.01 -25.22 -10.36
CA LEU A 158 -2.57 -25.77 -9.12
C LEU A 158 -3.92 -26.45 -9.36
N PRO A 159 -4.34 -27.38 -8.48
CA PRO A 159 -5.72 -27.84 -8.42
C PRO A 159 -6.71 -26.65 -8.43
N HIS A 160 -7.80 -26.77 -9.20
CA HIS A 160 -8.71 -25.64 -9.46
C HIS A 160 -9.22 -24.97 -8.18
N ASN A 161 -9.53 -25.76 -7.13
CA ASN A 161 -9.95 -25.23 -5.84
C ASN A 161 -8.86 -24.37 -5.17
N GLN A 162 -7.60 -24.80 -5.22
CA GLN A 162 -6.46 -24.05 -4.68
C GLN A 162 -6.22 -22.77 -5.48
N TYR A 163 -6.26 -22.85 -6.81
CA TYR A 163 -6.17 -21.67 -7.67
C TYR A 163 -7.25 -20.63 -7.33
N GLU A 164 -8.51 -21.05 -7.21
CA GLU A 164 -9.62 -20.15 -6.88
C GLU A 164 -9.49 -19.55 -5.47
N MET A 165 -9.01 -20.33 -4.49
CA MET A 165 -8.69 -19.82 -3.15
C MET A 165 -7.64 -18.71 -3.22
N LEU A 166 -6.52 -18.96 -3.91
CA LEU A 166 -5.46 -17.96 -4.11
C LEU A 166 -5.98 -16.70 -4.79
N ARG A 167 -6.74 -16.86 -5.88
CA ARG A 167 -7.28 -15.74 -6.65
C ARG A 167 -8.20 -14.87 -5.81
N ARG A 168 -9.11 -15.48 -5.04
CA ARG A 168 -10.05 -14.76 -4.16
C ARG A 168 -9.32 -14.04 -3.04
N SER A 169 -8.41 -14.74 -2.37
CA SER A 169 -7.60 -14.22 -1.29
C SER A 169 -6.77 -13.01 -1.72
N HIS A 170 -6.07 -13.15 -2.85
CA HIS A 170 -5.31 -12.06 -3.44
C HIS A 170 -6.20 -10.85 -3.75
N ASN A 171 -7.31 -11.07 -4.45
CA ASN A 171 -8.23 -9.99 -4.77
C ASN A 171 -8.78 -9.32 -3.51
N LYS A 172 -9.09 -10.08 -2.45
CA LYS A 172 -9.58 -9.52 -1.18
C LYS A 172 -8.54 -8.60 -0.53
N VAL A 173 -7.32 -9.09 -0.29
CA VAL A 173 -6.24 -8.32 0.36
C VAL A 173 -5.81 -7.14 -0.51
N TRP A 174 -5.59 -7.38 -1.80
CA TRP A 174 -5.11 -6.36 -2.73
C TRP A 174 -6.16 -5.29 -3.01
N ASN A 175 -7.43 -5.65 -3.22
CA ASN A 175 -8.48 -4.65 -3.40
C ASN A 175 -8.67 -3.83 -2.12
N LYS A 176 -8.53 -4.44 -0.94
CA LYS A 176 -8.58 -3.69 0.31
C LYS A 176 -7.45 -2.65 0.38
N PHE A 177 -6.24 -3.02 -0.01
CA PHE A 177 -5.11 -2.09 -0.10
C PHE A 177 -5.32 -0.99 -1.16
N VAL A 178 -5.63 -1.37 -2.40
CA VAL A 178 -5.76 -0.45 -3.56
C VAL A 178 -6.98 0.47 -3.48
N ASN A 179 -8.05 0.05 -2.82
CA ASN A 179 -9.26 0.87 -2.67
C ASN A 179 -9.33 1.61 -1.33
N SER A 180 -8.40 1.37 -0.41
CA SER A 180 -8.33 2.13 0.84
C SER A 180 -8.06 3.61 0.58
N ASN A 181 -8.69 4.50 1.33
CA ASN A 181 -8.30 5.91 1.26
C ASN A 181 -6.96 6.13 1.97
N LEU A 182 -6.34 7.29 1.77
CA LEU A 182 -5.31 7.77 2.70
C LEU A 182 -5.93 7.99 4.08
N LYS A 183 -5.11 8.26 5.10
CA LYS A 183 -5.62 8.71 6.41
C LYS A 183 -6.63 9.84 6.19
N ALA A 184 -7.76 9.79 6.90
CA ALA A 184 -8.96 10.56 6.56
C ALA A 184 -8.70 12.06 6.41
N ASN A 185 -7.88 12.64 7.30
CA ASN A 185 -7.49 14.05 7.25
C ASN A 185 -6.60 14.39 6.04
N ILE A 186 -5.66 13.52 5.66
CA ILE A 186 -4.85 13.69 4.45
C ILE A 186 -5.74 13.60 3.20
N ALA A 187 -6.62 12.60 3.13
CA ALA A 187 -7.56 12.46 2.03
C ALA A 187 -8.48 13.68 1.91
N TYR A 188 -9.00 14.17 3.04
CA TYR A 188 -9.85 15.36 3.09
C TYR A 188 -9.10 16.60 2.63
N PHE A 189 -7.86 16.81 3.09
CA PHE A 189 -7.01 17.91 2.63
C PHE A 189 -6.81 17.87 1.12
N LEU A 190 -6.39 16.72 0.58
CA LEU A 190 -6.11 16.58 -0.85
C LEU A 190 -7.35 16.75 -1.72
N ASN A 191 -8.52 16.31 -1.24
CA ASN A 191 -9.80 16.45 -1.94
C ASN A 191 -10.35 17.88 -1.88
N ALA A 192 -9.92 18.70 -0.92
CA ALA A 192 -10.30 20.11 -0.82
C ALA A 192 -9.50 21.02 -1.77
N LEU A 193 -8.39 20.54 -2.32
CA LEU A 193 -7.54 21.32 -3.24
C LEU A 193 -8.24 21.55 -4.57
N THR A 194 -8.27 22.81 -5.02
CA THR A 194 -8.63 23.11 -6.40
C THR A 194 -7.52 22.63 -7.36
N PRO A 195 -7.79 22.55 -8.68
CA PRO A 195 -6.74 22.24 -9.65
C PRO A 195 -5.54 23.21 -9.59
N ASN A 196 -5.78 24.48 -9.28
CA ASN A 196 -4.72 25.48 -9.13
C ASN A 196 -3.88 25.21 -7.87
N ASP A 197 -4.53 24.92 -6.75
CA ASP A 197 -3.89 24.58 -5.47
C ASP A 197 -3.00 23.34 -5.63
N ASN A 198 -3.48 22.32 -6.35
CA ASN A 198 -2.70 21.12 -6.64
C ASN A 198 -1.44 21.43 -7.48
N ASN A 199 -1.56 22.34 -8.45
CA ASN A 199 -0.40 22.78 -9.25
C ASN A 199 0.63 23.54 -8.40
N GLN A 200 0.18 24.42 -7.52
CA GLN A 200 1.05 25.17 -6.60
C GLN A 200 1.73 24.23 -5.59
N LEU A 201 0.97 23.33 -4.98
CA LEU A 201 1.47 22.30 -4.08
C LEU A 201 2.59 21.47 -4.74
N ARG A 202 2.35 21.02 -5.98
CA ARG A 202 3.36 20.29 -6.76
C ARG A 202 4.57 21.15 -7.07
N ALA A 203 4.38 22.42 -7.42
CA ALA A 203 5.50 23.33 -7.71
C ALA A 203 6.40 23.50 -6.48
N TYR A 204 5.82 23.82 -5.33
CA TYR A 204 6.57 23.95 -4.07
C TYR A 204 7.29 22.65 -3.68
N GLY A 205 6.59 21.52 -3.81
CA GLY A 205 7.18 20.21 -3.57
C GLY A 205 8.35 19.88 -4.50
N MET A 206 8.18 20.08 -5.81
CA MET A 206 9.20 19.77 -6.82
C MET A 206 10.43 20.70 -6.73
N LEU A 207 10.24 21.93 -6.26
CA LEU A 207 11.32 22.90 -6.03
C LEU A 207 11.91 22.78 -4.61
N SER A 208 11.40 21.86 -3.79
CA SER A 208 11.82 21.67 -2.39
C SER A 208 11.75 22.94 -1.54
N GLU A 209 10.74 23.78 -1.79
CA GLU A 209 10.48 25.04 -1.07
C GLU A 209 9.64 24.78 0.20
N GLU A 210 10.31 24.33 1.27
CA GLU A 210 9.65 23.86 2.48
C GLU A 210 8.78 24.91 3.18
N ASP A 211 9.29 26.12 3.36
CA ASP A 211 8.53 27.18 4.04
C ASP A 211 7.26 27.55 3.29
N LYS A 212 7.32 27.57 1.95
CA LYS A 212 6.15 27.83 1.10
C LYS A 212 5.17 26.67 1.13
N LEU A 213 5.65 25.43 1.16
CA LEU A 213 4.82 24.24 1.31
C LEU A 213 4.05 24.28 2.64
N VAL A 214 4.74 24.58 3.74
CA VAL A 214 4.14 24.66 5.09
C VAL A 214 3.15 25.83 5.18
N ALA A 215 3.51 27.01 4.67
CA ALA A 215 2.61 28.15 4.63
C ALA A 215 1.33 27.85 3.84
N PHE A 216 1.47 27.22 2.67
CA PHE A 216 0.36 26.81 1.82
C PHE A 216 -0.56 25.78 2.49
N ILE A 217 0.02 24.78 3.18
CA ILE A 217 -0.78 23.81 3.95
C ILE A 217 -1.57 24.52 5.04
N ASN A 218 -0.97 25.48 5.74
CA ASN A 218 -1.65 26.22 6.80
C ASN A 218 -2.75 27.16 6.29
N GLU A 219 -2.61 27.69 5.08
CA GLU A 219 -3.62 28.50 4.39
C GLU A 219 -4.83 27.67 3.94
N ILE A 220 -4.59 26.49 3.38
CA ILE A 220 -5.65 25.61 2.85
C ILE A 220 -6.26 24.71 3.93
N ALA A 221 -5.52 24.40 5.00
CA ALA A 221 -6.00 23.53 6.06
C ALA A 221 -7.36 24.05 6.55
N VAL A 222 -8.38 23.23 6.32
CA VAL A 222 -9.77 23.61 6.57
C VAL A 222 -9.94 24.00 8.03
N THR A 223 -10.84 24.94 8.32
CA THR A 223 -11.10 25.48 9.67
C THR A 223 -11.32 24.42 10.75
N ASN A 224 -11.63 23.18 10.38
CA ASN A 224 -11.88 22.06 11.28
C ASN A 224 -10.63 21.20 11.56
N PHE A 225 -9.47 21.51 11.00
CA PHE A 225 -8.24 20.76 11.24
C PHE A 225 -7.63 21.13 12.58
N THR A 226 -7.38 20.12 13.41
CA THR A 226 -6.60 20.29 14.63
C THR A 226 -5.13 20.55 14.32
N SER A 227 -4.36 20.99 15.32
CA SER A 227 -2.90 21.10 15.19
C SER A 227 -2.22 19.75 14.94
N ILE A 228 -2.88 18.64 15.30
CA ILE A 228 -2.41 17.30 14.96
C ILE A 228 -2.63 17.08 13.47
N ASP A 229 -3.85 17.27 12.95
CA ASP A 229 -4.19 17.06 11.54
C ASP A 229 -3.25 17.82 10.58
N LYS A 230 -2.98 19.09 10.90
CA LYS A 230 -2.06 19.91 10.11
C LYS A 230 -0.66 19.30 10.07
N ARG A 231 -0.12 18.87 11.21
CA ARG A 231 1.20 18.22 11.28
C ARG A 231 1.24 16.92 10.49
N GLU A 232 0.14 16.16 10.45
CA GLU A 232 0.11 14.90 9.68
C GLU A 232 0.13 15.16 8.18
N VAL A 233 -0.63 16.16 7.72
CA VAL A 233 -0.61 16.61 6.32
C VAL A 233 0.76 17.17 5.94
N GLU A 234 1.36 18.00 6.78
CA GLU A 234 2.73 18.49 6.59
C GLU A 234 3.73 17.34 6.49
N HIS A 235 3.71 16.41 7.44
CA HIS A 235 4.59 15.25 7.42
C HIS A 235 4.41 14.41 6.15
N TYR A 236 3.16 14.17 5.75
CA TYR A 236 2.84 13.43 4.53
C TYR A 236 3.40 14.13 3.28
N LEU A 237 3.15 15.43 3.13
CA LEU A 237 3.56 16.17 1.93
C LEU A 237 5.08 16.39 1.88
N LYS A 238 5.73 16.62 3.03
CA LYS A 238 7.19 16.63 3.11
C LYS A 238 7.77 15.27 2.75
N GLY A 239 7.23 14.17 3.27
CA GLY A 239 7.65 12.83 2.89
C GLY A 239 7.46 12.54 1.40
N LEU A 240 6.38 13.04 0.80
CA LEU A 240 6.08 12.86 -0.62
C LEU A 240 7.04 13.61 -1.54
N PHE A 241 7.41 14.85 -1.19
CA PHE A 241 8.14 15.74 -2.08
C PHE A 241 9.62 15.94 -1.72
N MET A 242 9.97 15.81 -0.44
CA MET A 242 11.28 16.21 0.10
C MET A 242 12.12 15.02 0.57
N SER A 243 11.60 13.79 0.50
CA SER A 243 12.35 12.57 0.82
C SER A 243 13.63 12.39 0.01
N LEU A 244 13.73 13.00 -1.18
CA LEU A 244 14.93 12.98 -2.02
C LEU A 244 16.08 13.90 -1.51
N LYS A 245 15.80 14.89 -0.64
CA LYS A 245 16.86 15.72 -0.03
C LYS A 245 17.65 14.95 1.05
N LEU A 246 17.02 13.96 1.70
CA LEU A 246 17.65 13.20 2.78
C LEU A 246 18.63 12.12 2.28
N GLU A 247 18.46 11.63 1.06
CA GLU A 247 19.39 10.67 0.44
C GLU A 247 20.63 11.34 -0.18
N GLN A 248 20.62 12.66 -0.40
CA GLN A 248 21.77 13.40 -0.94
C GLN A 248 22.76 13.87 0.14
N HIS A 249 22.42 13.72 1.42
CA HIS A 249 23.28 14.10 2.55
C HIS A 249 23.87 12.91 3.33
N THR A 250 23.62 11.67 2.91
CA THR A 250 24.21 10.45 3.51
C THR A 250 25.29 9.79 2.64
N VAL A 251 25.89 10.56 1.74
CA VAL A 251 27.20 10.26 1.16
C VAL A 251 28.07 11.49 1.40
N ILE A 252 29.28 11.29 1.94
CA ILE A 252 30.22 12.24 2.58
C ILE A 252 30.01 12.21 4.11
N GLU A 253 30.82 11.53 4.93
CA GLU A 253 32.22 11.06 4.84
C GLU A 253 32.39 9.58 5.18
#